data_AF-A0A6I1L9D8-F1
#
_entry.id   AF-A0A6I1L9D8-F1
#
_cell.length_a   1.000
_cell.length_b   1.000
_cell.length_c   1.000
_cell.angle_alpha   90.00
_cell.angle_beta   90.00
_cell.angle_gamma   90.00
#
_symmetry.space_group_name_H-M   'P 1'
#
loop_
_entity.id
_entity.type
_entity.pdbx_description
1 polymer ?
#
loop_
_entity_poly.entity_id
_entity_poly.type
_entity_poly.pdbx_seq_one_letter_code
_entity_poly.pdbx_strand_id
1 'polypeptide(L)'
;MEKLPPDCYEGPIQTDTLFSVTPDADTETLLVNASETLSGAREMAGNLAFDLEGPERSLVLAIHQLIEMSGLLVDRALDQVVPT
;
A
#
# COMPACT_ATOMS: atom_id res chain seq x y z
N MET A 1 4.15 -6.36 -55.33
CA MET A 1 3.61 -6.46 -53.96
C MET A 1 4.80 -6.49 -53.03
N GLU A 2 5.12 -5.32 -52.48
CA GLU A 2 6.19 -5.16 -51.51
C GLU A 2 5.79 -5.92 -50.24
N LYS A 3 6.61 -6.90 -49.85
CA LYS A 3 6.37 -7.70 -48.65
C LYS A 3 6.60 -6.80 -47.44
N LEU A 4 5.54 -6.54 -46.68
CA LEU A 4 5.57 -5.79 -45.41
C LEU A 4 6.68 -6.33 -44.49
N PRO A 5 7.43 -5.47 -43.76
CA PRO A 5 8.43 -5.93 -42.80
C PRO A 5 7.79 -6.88 -41.76
N PRO A 6 8.54 -7.88 -41.26
CA PRO A 6 8.04 -8.75 -40.20
C PRO A 6 7.69 -7.87 -39.01
N ASP A 7 6.47 -8.04 -38.51
CA ASP A 7 5.95 -7.37 -37.33
C ASP A 7 7.04 -7.30 -36.25
N CYS A 8 7.26 -6.10 -35.69
CA CYS A 8 8.02 -5.96 -34.47
C CYS A 8 7.40 -6.91 -33.46
N TYR A 9 8.09 -8.01 -33.13
CA TYR A 9 7.70 -8.91 -32.06
C TYR A 9 7.68 -8.11 -30.76
N GLU A 10 6.52 -7.55 -30.41
CA GLU A 10 6.21 -7.20 -29.03
C GLU A 10 6.00 -8.53 -28.29
N GLY A 11 7.12 -9.17 -27.92
CA GLY A 11 7.10 -10.11 -26.82
C GLY A 11 6.53 -9.42 -25.57
N PRO A 12 5.96 -10.17 -24.61
CA PRO A 12 5.41 -9.57 -23.41
C PRO A 12 6.46 -8.65 -22.78
N ILE A 13 6.10 -7.38 -22.56
CA ILE A 13 6.94 -6.42 -21.85
C ILE A 13 7.26 -7.07 -20.51
N GLN A 14 8.50 -7.53 -20.34
CA GLN A 14 8.98 -7.95 -19.03
C GLN A 14 9.03 -6.69 -18.18
N THR A 15 8.00 -6.50 -17.38
CA THR A 15 8.04 -5.55 -16.27
C THR A 15 8.97 -6.17 -15.25
N ASP A 16 10.23 -5.72 -15.22
CA ASP A 16 11.20 -6.09 -14.17
C ASP A 16 10.61 -5.67 -12.82
N THR A 17 9.88 -6.59 -12.20
CA THR A 17 9.13 -6.33 -10.97
C THR A 17 10.07 -6.55 -9.80
N LEU A 18 10.55 -5.46 -9.20
CA LEU A 18 11.44 -5.52 -8.03
C LEU A 18 10.70 -5.99 -6.76
N PHE A 19 9.39 -5.71 -6.67
CA PHE A 19 8.56 -6.06 -5.52
C PHE A 19 7.20 -6.60 -5.97
N SER A 20 6.78 -7.72 -5.39
CA SER A 20 5.47 -8.33 -5.61
C SER A 20 4.92 -8.90 -4.32
N VAL A 21 3.59 -8.91 -4.18
CA VAL A 21 2.91 -9.72 -3.16
C VAL A 21 2.81 -11.15 -3.66
N THR A 22 3.29 -12.11 -2.88
CA THR A 22 3.24 -13.54 -3.24
C THR A 22 1.77 -14.01 -3.33
N PRO A 23 1.36 -14.68 -4.42
CA PRO A 23 -0.03 -15.11 -4.60
C PRO A 23 -0.49 -16.15 -3.58
N ASP A 24 0.45 -16.89 -2.98
CA ASP A 24 0.19 -17.92 -1.96
C ASP A 24 0.17 -17.36 -0.52
N ALA A 25 0.34 -16.04 -0.34
CA ALA A 25 0.26 -15.43 0.98
C ALA A 25 -1.16 -15.56 1.54
N ASP A 26 -1.29 -16.08 2.75
CA ASP A 26 -2.58 -16.15 3.43
C ASP A 26 -3.09 -14.78 3.87
N THR A 27 -4.40 -14.69 4.10
CA THR A 27 -5.07 -13.43 4.46
C THR A 27 -4.52 -12.84 5.76
N GLU A 28 -4.14 -13.68 6.73
CA GLU A 28 -3.54 -13.23 8.00
C GLU A 28 -2.22 -12.51 7.74
N THR A 29 -1.32 -13.12 6.98
CA THR A 29 -0.02 -12.57 6.59
C THR A 29 -0.19 -11.23 5.86
N LEU A 30 -1.16 -11.15 4.94
CA LEU A 30 -1.47 -9.90 4.23
C LEU A 30 -1.96 -8.81 5.18
N LEU A 31 -2.86 -9.14 6.11
CA LEU A 31 -3.43 -8.18 7.06
C LEU A 31 -2.43 -7.73 8.12
N VAL A 32 -1.56 -8.63 8.61
CA VAL A 32 -0.45 -8.29 9.52
C VAL A 32 0.51 -7.32 8.84
N ASN A 33 0.97 -7.63 7.62
CA ASN A 33 1.85 -6.72 6.86
C ASN A 33 1.19 -5.37 6.58
N ALA A 34 -0.12 -5.36 6.29
CA ALA A 34 -0.88 -4.13 6.13
C ALA A 34 -0.94 -3.31 7.42
N SER A 35 -1.20 -3.94 8.56
CA SER A 35 -1.22 -3.29 9.88
C SER A 35 0.15 -2.69 10.23
N GLU A 36 1.23 -3.44 10.02
CA GLU A 36 2.61 -2.96 10.24
C GLU A 36 2.96 -1.76 9.32
N THR A 37 2.57 -1.84 8.04
CA THR A 37 2.77 -0.74 7.09
C THR A 37 2.00 0.52 7.51
N LEU A 38 0.75 0.36 7.95
CA LEU A 38 -0.07 1.47 8.45
C LEU A 38 0.49 2.08 9.74
N SER A 39 1.06 1.25 10.63
CA SER A 39 1.75 1.72 11.84
C SER A 39 2.92 2.63 11.51
N GLY A 40 3.76 2.25 10.54
CA GLY A 40 4.84 3.11 10.05
C GLY A 40 4.32 4.40 9.41
N ALA A 41 3.26 4.32 8.59
CA ALA A 41 2.63 5.49 7.98
C ALA A 41 2.05 6.46 9.03
N ARG A 42 1.44 5.94 10.09
CA ARG A 42 0.92 6.70 11.23
C ARG A 42 2.04 7.48 11.91
N GLU A 43 3.15 6.82 12.24
CA GLU A 43 4.30 7.47 12.87
C GLU A 43 4.88 8.58 11.98
N MET A 44 5.07 8.33 10.69
CA MET A 44 5.58 9.33 9.74
C MET A 44 4.64 10.54 9.61
N ALA A 45 3.33 10.31 9.47
CA ALA A 45 2.34 11.38 9.37
C ALA A 45 2.26 12.18 10.68
N GLY A 46 2.35 11.51 11.83
CA GLY A 46 2.37 12.14 13.15
C GLY A 46 3.59 13.04 13.30
N ASN A 47 4.78 12.52 13.01
CA ASN A 47 6.03 13.28 13.06
C ASN A 47 5.99 14.50 12.12
N LEU A 48 5.56 14.32 10.87
CA LEU A 48 5.45 15.42 9.91
C LEU A 48 4.45 16.50 10.34
N ALA A 49 3.35 16.13 11.00
CA ALA A 49 2.38 17.11 11.50
C ALA A 49 2.96 18.02 12.59
N PHE A 50 3.95 17.54 13.37
CA PHE A 50 4.66 18.37 14.34
C PHE A 50 5.55 19.42 13.66
N ASP A 51 6.18 19.07 12.54
CA ASP A 51 7.13 19.93 11.82
C ASP A 51 6.48 21.00 10.94
N LEU A 52 5.23 20.79 10.50
CA LEU A 52 4.49 21.71 9.63
C LEU A 52 3.63 22.68 10.43
N GLU A 53 3.19 23.80 9.83
CA GLU A 53 2.24 24.73 10.43
C GLU A 53 1.03 25.05 9.53
N GLY A 54 0.04 25.75 10.09
CA GLY A 54 -1.07 26.30 9.30
C GLY A 54 -1.87 25.24 8.51
N PRO A 55 -2.26 25.54 7.25
CA PRO A 55 -3.06 24.64 6.43
C PRO A 55 -2.38 23.29 6.13
N GLU A 56 -1.05 23.26 6.02
CA GLU A 56 -0.29 22.05 5.70
C GLU A 56 -0.32 21.05 6.86
N ARG A 57 -0.16 21.54 8.10
CA ARG A 57 -0.37 20.72 9.31
C ARG A 57 -1.78 20.13 9.33
N SER A 58 -2.80 20.94 9.06
CA SER A 58 -4.19 20.47 9.04
C SER A 58 -4.42 19.38 8.00
N LEU A 59 -3.81 19.49 6.82
CA LEU A 59 -3.87 18.46 5.78
C LEU A 59 -3.21 17.16 6.24
N VAL A 60 -2.01 17.21 6.82
CA VAL A 60 -1.32 16.01 7.32
C VAL A 60 -2.08 15.37 8.47
N LEU A 61 -2.67 16.14 9.38
CA LEU A 61 -3.53 15.62 10.44
C LEU A 61 -4.78 14.92 9.87
N ALA A 62 -5.35 15.44 8.77
CA ALA A 62 -6.46 14.77 8.10
C ALA A 62 -6.01 13.43 7.49
N ILE A 63 -4.84 13.37 6.86
CA ILE A 63 -4.25 12.11 6.35
C ILE A 63 -3.98 11.13 7.50
N HIS A 64 -3.39 11.62 8.60
CA HIS A 64 -3.15 10.83 9.80
C HIS A 64 -4.46 10.22 10.32
N GLN A 65 -5.54 11.00 10.40
CA GLN A 65 -6.85 10.49 10.79
C GLN A 65 -7.40 9.41 9.83
N LEU A 66 -7.18 9.53 8.53
CA LEU A 66 -7.54 8.49 7.57
C LEU A 66 -6.75 7.18 7.83
N ILE A 67 -5.45 7.29 8.10
CA ILE A 67 -4.59 6.14 8.42
C ILE A 67 -5.07 5.44 9.69
N GLU A 68 -5.42 6.18 10.74
CA GLU A 68 -6.00 5.62 11.98
C GLU A 68 -7.26 4.80 11.69
N MET A 69 -8.18 5.35 10.89
CA MET A 69 -9.42 4.65 10.54
C MET A 69 -9.15 3.40 9.69
N SER A 70 -8.19 3.46 8.76
CA SER A 70 -7.75 2.28 8.00
C SER A 70 -7.17 1.20 8.90
N GLY A 71 -6.37 1.58 9.92
CA GLY A 71 -5.83 0.65 10.91
C GLY A 71 -6.94 -0.11 11.64
N LEU A 72 -7.95 0.61 12.14
CA LEU A 72 -9.10 -0.02 12.82
C LEU A 72 -9.85 -1.03 11.95
N LEU A 73 -9.97 -0.77 10.64
CA LEU A 73 -10.60 -1.70 9.70
C LEU A 73 -9.74 -2.94 9.47
N VAL A 74 -8.43 -2.78 9.35
CA VAL A 74 -7.48 -3.90 9.18
C VAL A 74 -7.42 -4.75 10.43
N ASP A 75 -7.32 -4.15 11.61
CA ASP A 75 -7.30 -4.86 12.88
C ASP A 75 -8.60 -5.67 13.05
N ARG A 76 -9.76 -5.07 12.73
CA ARG A 76 -11.04 -5.79 12.77
C ARG A 76 -11.10 -6.96 11.79
N ALA A 77 -10.52 -6.81 10.60
CA ALA A 77 -10.43 -7.89 9.62
C ALA A 77 -9.49 -8.99 10.10
N LEU A 78 -8.38 -8.64 10.76
CA LEU A 78 -7.43 -9.59 11.33
C LEU A 78 -8.09 -10.45 12.41
N ASP A 79 -8.87 -9.83 13.30
CA ASP A 79 -9.66 -10.54 14.33
C ASP A 79 -10.69 -11.52 13.74
N GLN A 80 -11.14 -11.32 12.50
CA GLN A 80 -12.07 -12.24 11.84
C GLN A 80 -11.37 -13.48 11.28
N VAL A 81 -10.09 -13.36 10.90
CA VAL A 81 -9.31 -14.46 10.32
C VAL A 81 -8.50 -15.23 11.37
N VAL A 82 -8.13 -14.57 12.47
CA VAL A 82 -7.49 -15.17 13.65
C VAL A 82 -8.41 -15.00 14.86
N PRO A 83 -9.35 -15.94 15.10
CA PRO A 83 -10.21 -15.88 16.26
C PRO A 83 -9.35 -16.05 17.52
N THR A 84 -9.50 -15.12 18.46
CA THR A 84 -8.85 -15.19 19.77
C THR A 84 -9.42 -16.28 20.66
#